data_AF-A0A0L7KYT5-F1
#
_entry.id   AF-A0A0L7KYT5-F1
#
_cell.length_a   1.000
_cell.length_b   1.000
_cell.length_c   1.000
_cell.angle_alpha   90.00
_cell.angle_beta   90.00
_cell.angle_gamma   90.00
#
_symmetry.space_group_name_H-M   'P 1'
#
loop_
_entity.id
_entity.type
_entity.pdbx_description
1 polymer ?
#
loop_
_entity_poly.entity_id
_entity_poly.type
_entity_poly.pdbx_seq_one_letter_code
_entity_poly.pdbx_strand_id
1 'polypeptide(L)'
;MKVVYKGKCLKVVPDRVIVLYLDKEVFGHSKFYAHLIFYEYLHNEYRRSFVEMHFNVCDLLQKEAYIGGMFKKIGVTCPIFGEYRLMNMTIPTENFPYVVPFEKTRVDIIVNATAPDADVMIYHAHVYCHFTK
;
A
#
# COMPACT_ATOMS: atom_id res chain seq x y z
N MET A 1 8.91 27.43 -7.42
CA MET A 1 7.78 26.77 -8.11
C MET A 1 7.79 25.30 -7.68
N LYS A 2 6.83 24.85 -6.86
CA LYS A 2 6.76 23.42 -6.46
C LYS A 2 6.07 22.67 -7.61
N VAL A 3 6.77 21.71 -8.22
CA VAL A 3 6.18 20.83 -9.24
C VAL A 3 5.23 19.88 -8.52
N VAL A 4 3.94 19.97 -8.81
CA VAL A 4 2.91 19.10 -8.20
C VAL A 4 2.78 17.86 -9.09
N TYR A 5 3.38 16.75 -8.66
CA TYR A 5 3.19 15.46 -9.32
C TYR A 5 1.78 14.95 -9.03
N LYS A 6 1.14 14.26 -9.99
CA LYS A 6 -0.10 13.49 -9.74
C LYS A 6 0.18 12.00 -9.93
N GLY A 7 -0.02 11.20 -8.88
CA GLY A 7 0.16 9.75 -8.93
C GLY A 7 -1.15 9.01 -9.12
N LYS A 8 -1.28 8.22 -10.20
CA LYS A 8 -2.43 7.32 -10.41
C LYS A 8 -1.98 5.87 -10.37
N CYS A 9 -2.59 5.09 -9.50
CA CYS A 9 -2.39 3.64 -9.43
C CYS A 9 -3.49 2.94 -10.25
N LEU A 10 -3.06 2.31 -11.35
CA LEU A 10 -3.94 1.84 -12.42
C LEU A 10 -4.52 0.47 -12.11
N LYS A 11 -3.75 -0.42 -11.48
CA LYS A 11 -4.15 -1.81 -11.26
C LYS A 11 -3.54 -2.37 -9.98
N VAL A 12 -4.39 -2.98 -9.16
CA VAL A 12 -3.97 -3.86 -8.05
C VAL A 12 -4.20 -5.29 -8.50
N VAL A 13 -3.15 -6.10 -8.46
CA VAL A 13 -3.20 -7.53 -8.75
C VAL A 13 -2.86 -8.26 -7.46
N PRO A 14 -3.85 -8.81 -6.75
CA PRO A 14 -3.58 -9.64 -5.59
C PRO A 14 -2.98 -10.97 -6.06
N ASP A 15 -1.87 -11.39 -5.44
CA ASP A 15 -1.31 -12.73 -5.67
C ASP A 15 -2.11 -13.80 -4.93
N ARG A 16 -2.77 -13.42 -3.83
CA ARG A 16 -3.68 -14.26 -3.07
C ARG A 16 -4.94 -13.47 -2.71
N VAL A 17 -6.10 -14.01 -3.05
CA VAL A 17 -7.39 -13.52 -2.53
C VAL A 17 -7.50 -14.01 -1.10
N ILE A 18 -7.13 -13.16 -0.15
CA ILE A 18 -7.37 -13.43 1.25
C ILE A 18 -8.52 -12.52 1.63
N VAL A 19 -9.70 -13.14 1.75
CA VAL A 19 -10.80 -12.51 2.46
C VAL A 19 -10.28 -12.36 3.88
N LEU A 20 -9.94 -11.13 4.27
CA LEU A 20 -9.56 -10.79 5.63
C LEU A 20 -10.83 -10.92 6.49
N TYR A 21 -11.23 -12.16 6.78
CA TYR A 21 -12.04 -12.48 7.95
C TYR A 21 -11.13 -12.31 9.17
N LEU A 22 -10.86 -11.06 9.51
CA LEU A 22 -10.23 -10.72 10.78
C LEU A 22 -11.32 -10.77 11.83
N ASP A 23 -11.43 -11.91 12.49
CA ASP A 23 -12.33 -12.08 13.62
C ASP A 23 -11.97 -11.08 14.73
N LYS A 24 -12.98 -10.52 15.40
CA LYS A 24 -12.80 -9.44 16.40
C LYS A 24 -11.82 -9.83 17.51
N GLU A 25 -11.73 -11.12 17.84
CA GLU A 25 -10.85 -11.65 18.88
C GLU A 25 -9.37 -11.68 18.48
N VAL A 26 -9.07 -11.94 17.20
CA VAL A 26 -7.68 -12.00 16.68
C VAL A 26 -7.07 -10.59 16.55
N PHE A 27 -7.90 -9.59 16.22
CA PHE A 27 -7.49 -8.19 16.16
C PHE A 27 -7.12 -7.61 17.54
N GLY A 28 -7.61 -8.22 18.63
CA GLY A 28 -7.30 -7.81 19.99
C GLY A 28 -5.86 -8.09 20.43
N HIS A 29 -5.20 -9.08 19.82
CA HIS A 29 -3.86 -9.53 20.22
C HIS A 29 -2.79 -9.49 19.11
N SER A 30 -3.19 -9.54 17.84
CA SER A 30 -2.24 -9.65 16.73
C SER A 30 -1.90 -8.28 16.13
N LYS A 31 -0.62 -8.00 15.91
CA LYS A 31 -0.16 -6.78 15.22
C LYS A 31 0.01 -7.07 13.74
N PHE A 32 -0.57 -6.21 12.90
CA PHE A 32 -0.44 -6.30 11.45
C PHE A 32 0.57 -5.28 10.93
N TYR A 33 1.56 -5.75 10.18
CA TYR A 33 2.60 -4.94 9.55
C TYR A 33 2.43 -4.96 8.02
N ALA A 34 2.39 -3.77 7.42
CA ALA A 34 2.42 -3.58 5.98
C ALA A 34 3.84 -3.17 5.54
N HIS A 35 4.39 -3.92 4.61
CA HIS A 35 5.63 -3.62 3.92
C HIS A 35 5.30 -3.21 2.48
N LEU A 36 5.75 -2.02 2.10
CA LEU A 36 5.57 -1.41 0.78
C LEU A 36 6.96 -1.34 0.13
N ILE A 37 7.21 -2.20 -0.86
CA ILE A 37 8.49 -2.27 -1.57
C ILE A 37 8.30 -1.69 -2.97
N PHE A 38 9.02 -0.62 -3.28
CA PHE A 38 8.88 0.06 -4.57
C PHE A 38 9.86 -0.50 -5.58
N TYR A 39 9.37 -0.73 -6.79
CA TYR A 39 10.15 -1.12 -7.95
C TYR A 39 10.03 -0.03 -9.00
N GLU A 40 11.17 0.41 -9.52
CA GLU A 40 11.25 1.38 -10.60
C GLU A 40 11.22 0.66 -11.95
N TYR A 41 10.52 1.24 -12.92
CA TYR A 41 10.53 0.73 -14.29
C TYR A 41 11.76 1.24 -15.05
N LEU A 42 12.71 0.36 -15.32
CA LEU A 42 13.94 0.66 -16.04
C LEU A 42 14.15 -0.35 -17.17
N HIS A 43 14.41 0.14 -18.39
CA HIS A 43 14.76 -0.71 -19.54
C HIS A 43 13.78 -1.88 -19.77
N ASN A 44 12.47 -1.61 -19.69
CA ASN A 44 11.39 -2.59 -19.89
C ASN A 44 11.22 -3.62 -18.76
N GLU A 45 11.88 -3.43 -17.61
CA GLU A 45 11.78 -4.30 -16.44
C GLU A 45 11.52 -3.50 -15.16
N TYR A 46 10.81 -4.12 -14.20
CA TYR A 46 10.65 -3.54 -12.86
C TYR A 46 11.79 -4.01 -11.97
N ARG A 47 12.64 -3.07 -11.52
CA ARG A 47 13.79 -3.34 -10.64
C ARG A 47 13.53 -2.76 -9.25
N ARG A 48 13.89 -3.51 -8.21
CA ARG A 48 13.69 -3.09 -6.81
C ARG A 48 14.43 -1.79 -6.58
N SER A 49 13.71 -0.78 -6.11
CA SER A 49 14.30 0.51 -5.75
C SER A 49 14.76 0.50 -4.29
N PHE A 50 15.46 1.55 -3.87
CA PHE A 50 15.85 1.74 -2.47
C PHE A 50 14.70 2.21 -1.58
N VAL A 51 13.55 2.59 -2.17
CA VAL A 51 12.41 3.10 -1.41
C VAL A 51 11.62 1.92 -0.89
N GLU A 52 11.66 1.74 0.42
CA GLU A 52 10.88 0.74 1.15
C GLU A 52 10.26 1.40 2.36
N MET A 53 9.01 1.06 2.65
CA MET A 53 8.32 1.59 3.81
C MET A 53 7.65 0.47 4.59
N HIS A 54 7.73 0.58 5.91
CA HIS A 54 7.22 -0.43 6.83
C HIS A 54 6.40 0.26 7.90
N PHE A 55 5.13 -0.11 8.00
CA PHE A 55 4.18 0.51 8.92
C PHE A 55 3.30 -0.55 9.57
N ASN A 56 2.79 -0.26 10.77
CA ASN A 56 1.60 -0.97 11.23
C ASN A 56 0.44 -0.61 10.28
N VAL A 57 -0.40 -1.58 9.93
CA VAL A 57 -1.50 -1.37 8.97
C VAL A 57 -2.42 -0.23 9.40
N CYS A 58 -2.77 -0.13 10.69
CA CYS A 58 -3.63 0.94 11.16
C CYS A 58 -2.94 2.30 11.25
N ASP A 59 -1.64 2.33 11.54
CA ASP A 59 -0.89 3.58 11.50
C ASP A 59 -0.79 4.10 10.06
N LEU A 60 -0.60 3.20 9.08
CA LEU A 60 -0.64 3.56 7.66
C LEU A 60 -1.99 4.18 7.30
N LEU A 61 -3.11 3.52 7.61
CA LEU A 61 -4.44 4.02 7.23
C LEU A 61 -4.87 5.31 7.94
N GLN A 62 -4.39 5.57 9.16
CA GLN A 62 -4.82 6.72 9.95
C GLN A 62 -3.86 7.91 9.90
N LYS A 63 -2.54 7.66 9.92
CA LYS A 63 -1.52 8.69 10.10
C LYS A 63 -0.82 9.07 8.81
N GLU A 64 -0.75 8.16 7.83
CA GLU A 64 -0.05 8.40 6.57
C GLU A 64 -1.01 9.06 5.55
N ALA A 65 -0.71 10.30 5.17
CA ALA A 65 -1.63 11.15 4.42
C ALA A 65 -1.74 10.77 2.93
N TYR A 66 -0.74 10.11 2.37
CA TYR A 66 -0.63 9.85 0.94
C TYR A 66 -1.24 8.49 0.57
N ILE A 67 -0.52 7.41 0.84
CA ILE A 67 -0.94 6.02 0.62
C ILE A 67 -2.06 5.65 1.58
N GLY A 68 -1.96 5.99 2.86
CA GLY A 68 -3.06 5.83 3.82
C GLY A 68 -4.30 6.62 3.42
N GLY A 69 -4.11 7.88 3.01
CA GLY A 69 -5.19 8.72 2.46
C GLY A 69 -5.84 8.14 1.21
N MET A 70 -5.05 7.51 0.32
CA MET A 70 -5.55 6.79 -0.86
C MET A 70 -6.48 5.64 -0.46
N PHE A 71 -6.07 4.81 0.51
CA PHE A 71 -6.89 3.71 1.04
C PHE A 71 -8.14 4.22 1.78
N LYS A 72 -8.04 5.34 2.50
CA LYS A 72 -9.19 5.97 3.17
C LYS A 72 -10.24 6.48 2.18
N LYS A 73 -9.83 7.04 1.04
CA LYS A 73 -10.75 7.54 -0.02
C LYS A 73 -11.64 6.45 -0.62
N ILE A 74 -11.20 5.21 -0.59
CA ILE A 74 -11.94 4.05 -1.11
C ILE A 74 -12.67 3.25 0.00
N GLY A 75 -12.70 3.79 1.22
CA GLY A 75 -13.44 3.21 2.34
C GLY A 75 -12.69 2.13 3.13
N VAL A 76 -11.39 1.93 2.88
CA VAL A 76 -10.56 1.07 3.72
C VAL A 76 -10.16 1.86 4.95
N THR A 77 -10.77 1.54 6.08
CA THR A 77 -10.46 2.14 7.38
C THR A 77 -10.11 1.05 8.38
N CYS A 78 -9.30 1.39 9.39
CA CYS A 78 -9.09 0.49 10.51
C CYS A 78 -10.25 0.62 11.52
N PRO A 79 -10.68 -0.48 12.14
CA PRO A 79 -10.32 -1.88 11.84
C PRO A 79 -10.84 -2.35 10.47
N ILE A 80 -10.02 -3.11 9.73
CA ILE A 80 -10.32 -3.58 8.37
C ILE A 80 -11.27 -4.77 8.47
N PHE A 81 -12.45 -4.66 7.89
CA PHE A 81 -13.44 -5.75 7.86
C PHE A 81 -14.04 -5.90 6.46
N GLY A 82 -14.06 -7.12 5.93
CA GLY A 82 -14.74 -7.46 4.67
C GLY A 82 -13.83 -7.49 3.43
N GLU A 83 -14.47 -7.63 2.26
CA GLU A 83 -13.79 -7.67 0.95
C GLU A 83 -13.72 -6.27 0.34
N TYR A 84 -12.52 -5.83 -0.03
CA TYR A 84 -12.29 -4.55 -0.69
C TYR A 84 -11.77 -4.76 -2.11
N ARG A 85 -12.47 -4.19 -3.10
CA ARG A 85 -12.03 -4.19 -4.50
C ARG A 85 -11.31 -2.90 -4.83
N LEU A 86 -9.99 -2.99 -4.95
CA LEU A 86 -9.10 -1.85 -5.11
C LEU A 86 -8.80 -1.63 -6.61
N MET A 87 -9.39 -0.60 -7.21
CA MET A 87 -9.13 -0.23 -8.61
C MET A 87 -9.10 1.29 -8.78
N ASN A 88 -8.30 1.78 -9.74
CA ASN A 88 -8.22 3.20 -10.11
C ASN A 88 -7.96 4.16 -8.95
N MET A 89 -7.06 3.78 -8.05
CA MET A 89 -6.74 4.59 -6.88
C MET A 89 -5.83 5.77 -7.27
N THR A 90 -6.01 6.91 -6.61
CA THR A 90 -5.22 8.12 -6.85
C THR A 90 -4.57 8.57 -5.55
N ILE A 91 -3.26 8.80 -5.59
CA ILE A 91 -2.51 9.27 -4.43
C ILE A 91 -2.68 10.79 -4.34
N PRO A 92 -3.17 11.34 -3.21
CA PRO A 92 -3.33 12.78 -3.02
C PRO A 92 -1.96 13.44 -2.80
N THR A 93 -1.29 13.83 -3.89
CA THR A 93 0.07 14.38 -3.89
C THR A 93 0.14 15.91 -3.84
N GLU A 94 -1.00 16.58 -3.63
CA GLU A 94 -1.15 18.05 -3.63
C GLU A 94 -0.15 18.77 -2.70
N ASN A 95 0.20 18.14 -1.57
CA ASN A 95 1.13 18.67 -0.58
C ASN A 95 2.40 17.82 -0.41
N PHE A 96 2.69 16.92 -1.35
CA PHE A 96 3.84 16.01 -1.22
C PHE A 96 5.14 16.82 -1.24
N PRO A 97 5.94 16.78 -0.16
CA PRO A 97 7.08 17.69 0.01
C PRO A 97 8.30 17.28 -0.80
N TYR A 98 8.30 16.06 -1.36
CA TYR A 98 9.43 15.48 -2.06
C TYR A 98 9.14 15.36 -3.56
N VAL A 99 10.21 15.30 -4.36
CA VAL A 99 10.10 14.95 -5.78
C VAL A 99 10.04 13.42 -5.86
N VAL A 100 9.00 12.88 -6.47
CA VAL A 100 8.91 11.44 -6.72
C VAL A 100 9.93 11.08 -7.80
N PRO A 101 10.89 10.18 -7.53
CA PRO A 101 11.97 9.89 -8.47
C PRO A 101 11.55 8.94 -9.62
N PHE A 102 10.31 8.47 -9.62
CA PHE A 102 9.82 7.43 -10.53
C PHE A 102 8.69 7.95 -11.43
N GLU A 103 8.76 7.66 -12.72
CA GLU A 103 7.65 7.90 -13.65
C GLU A 103 6.65 6.73 -13.62
N LYS A 104 7.16 5.49 -13.65
CA LYS A 104 6.38 4.25 -13.53
C LYS A 104 6.97 3.41 -12.41
N THR A 105 6.11 2.91 -11.53
CA THR A 105 6.52 2.06 -10.41
C THR A 105 5.56 0.89 -10.23
N ARG A 106 6.10 -0.24 -9.79
CA ARG A 106 5.33 -1.32 -9.18
C ARG A 106 5.60 -1.30 -7.67
N VAL A 107 4.56 -1.33 -6.86
CA VAL A 107 4.65 -1.42 -5.41
C VAL A 107 4.18 -2.80 -5.00
N ASP A 108 5.05 -3.54 -4.33
CA ASP A 108 4.69 -4.82 -3.72
C ASP A 108 4.20 -4.52 -2.29
N ILE A 109 2.96 -4.88 -2.02
CA ILE A 109 2.28 -4.70 -0.74
C ILE A 109 2.24 -6.06 -0.06
N ILE A 110 3.01 -6.21 1.01
CA ILE A 110 3.05 -7.42 1.82
C ILE A 110 2.46 -7.08 3.18
N VAL A 111 1.44 -7.82 3.63
CA VAL A 111 0.90 -7.70 4.99
C VAL A 111 1.19 -8.96 5.77
N ASN A 112 1.86 -8.78 6.89
CA ASN A 112 2.17 -9.84 7.84
C ASN A 112 1.36 -9.63 9.12
N ALA A 113 0.89 -10.71 9.75
CA ALA A 113 0.51 -10.66 11.16
C ALA A 113 1.60 -11.27 12.01
N THR A 114 1.81 -10.62 13.15
CA THR A 114 2.50 -11.20 14.29
C THR A 114 1.44 -11.97 15.08
N ALA A 115 1.43 -13.29 14.97
CA ALA A 115 0.74 -14.17 15.92
C ALA A 115 1.72 -14.51 17.06
N PRO A 116 1.23 -14.96 18.25
CA PRO A 116 2.09 -15.29 19.39
C PRO A 116 3.24 -16.25 19.06
N ASP A 117 3.05 -17.13 18.07
CA ASP A 117 3.96 -18.22 17.74
C ASP A 117 4.65 -18.08 16.36
N ALA A 118 4.25 -17.11 15.51
CA ALA A 118 4.86 -16.92 14.19
C ALA A 118 4.47 -15.61 13.50
N ASP A 119 5.37 -15.11 12.64
CA ASP A 119 5.05 -14.12 11.61
C ASP A 119 4.47 -14.84 10.39
N VAL A 120 3.21 -14.57 10.10
CA VAL A 120 2.51 -15.17 8.96
C VAL A 120 2.22 -14.09 7.92
N MET A 121 2.66 -14.33 6.68
CA MET A 121 2.27 -13.49 5.55
C MET A 121 0.80 -13.77 5.20
N ILE A 122 -0.06 -12.77 5.38
CA ILE A 122 -1.51 -12.87 5.17
C ILE A 122 -1.94 -12.16 3.89
N TYR A 123 -1.09 -11.35 3.28
CA TYR A 123 -1.47 -10.70 2.04
C TYR A 123 -0.24 -10.36 1.21
N HIS A 124 -0.36 -10.56 -0.09
CA HIS A 124 0.61 -10.09 -1.07
C HIS A 124 -0.13 -9.57 -2.30
N ALA A 125 0.18 -8.35 -2.71
CA ALA A 125 -0.37 -7.75 -3.91
C ALA A 125 0.63 -6.84 -4.61
N HIS A 126 0.48 -6.77 -5.93
CA HIS A 126 1.24 -5.87 -6.78
C HIS A 126 0.37 -4.70 -7.22
N VAL A 127 0.86 -3.49 -7.00
CA VAL A 127 0.17 -2.26 -7.42
C VAL A 127 1.02 -1.54 -8.45
N TYR A 128 0.45 -1.28 -9.62
CA TYR A 128 1.13 -0.53 -10.68
C TYR A 128 0.70 0.93 -10.62
N CYS A 129 1.65 1.82 -10.40
CA CYS A 129 1.43 3.26 -10.33
C CYS A 129 2.21 4.00 -11.42
N HIS A 130 1.54 5.02 -11.97
CA HIS A 130 2.07 5.92 -12.98
C HIS A 130 1.97 7.34 -12.44
N PHE A 131 3.11 8.03 -12.37
CA PHE A 131 3.20 9.41 -11.94
C PHE A 131 3.27 10.30 -13.17
N THR A 132 2.29 11.18 -13.32
CA THR A 132 2.27 12.20 -14.36
C THR A 132 2.75 13.53 -13.77
N LYS A 133 3.56 14.25 -14.54
CA LYS A 133 3.95 15.64 -14.24
C LYS A 133 2.79 16.60 -14.39
#